data_AF-S8C3Z9-F1
#
_entry.id   AF-S8C3Z9-F1
#
_cell.length_a   1.000
_cell.length_b   1.000
_cell.length_c   1.000
_cell.angle_alpha   90.00
_cell.angle_beta   90.00
_cell.angle_gamma   90.00
#
_symmetry.space_group_name_H-M   'P 1'
#
loop_
_entity.id
_entity.type
_entity.pdbx_description
1 polymer ?
#
loop_
_entity_poly.entity_id
_entity_poly.type
_entity_poly.pdbx_seq_one_letter_code
_entity_poly.pdbx_strand_id
1 'polypeptide(L)'
;ETLHNHSFEEEVPTSVSYDALESTSQEIKGDTKGEKSESLFKNWPLMSSILIYCVFSLHDMAYTEIFSLWAESPRRLGGLDYKTNDVGMVLAISGAGLLVFQTLFFPPLEKIMGPILICRVLGIISIPLLASYHYIGLLSGIPLSILLNIASLLKNVLSISIITGLFILQNRAVDQHQRGAANGIAMTFMSTFKAIGPVTGGILISWSQKRQHAQFLPGDQMVFFILNVIEAIGVLMTIKPILVERRR
;
A
#
# COMPACT_ATOMS: atom_id res chain seq x y z
N GLU A 1 -24.94 -39.09 62.82
CA GLU A 1 -25.26 -37.74 62.32
C GLU A 1 -24.78 -37.66 60.89
N THR A 2 -25.69 -37.94 59.94
CA THR A 2 -26.62 -37.01 59.26
C THR A 2 -25.94 -36.37 58.04
N LEU A 3 -26.26 -36.78 56.80
CA LEU A 3 -27.45 -36.38 56.02
C LEU A 3 -27.37 -34.87 55.67
N HIS A 4 -27.49 -34.35 54.44
CA HIS A 4 -28.45 -34.66 53.39
C HIS A 4 -27.97 -34.13 52.02
N ASN A 5 -28.35 -34.87 50.98
CA ASN A 5 -28.29 -34.56 49.54
C ASN A 5 -29.29 -33.46 49.15
N HIS A 6 -29.00 -32.60 48.16
CA HIS A 6 -30.04 -31.93 47.37
C HIS A 6 -29.72 -31.94 45.88
N SER A 7 -30.76 -32.33 45.16
CA SER A 7 -30.93 -32.71 43.76
C SER A 7 -30.77 -31.55 42.78
N PHE A 8 -30.39 -31.91 41.55
CA PHE A 8 -30.79 -31.17 40.36
C PHE A 8 -32.33 -31.09 40.31
N GLU A 9 -32.87 -29.88 40.32
CA GLU A 9 -34.19 -29.57 39.76
C GLU A 9 -34.09 -28.24 39.01
N GLU A 10 -34.51 -28.28 37.75
CA GLU A 10 -34.67 -27.14 36.86
C GLU A 10 -35.77 -26.21 37.41
N GLU A 11 -35.46 -24.95 37.69
CA GLU A 11 -36.44 -23.86 37.54
C GLU A 11 -35.74 -22.60 37.05
N VAL A 12 -36.06 -22.20 35.83
CA VAL A 12 -35.68 -20.93 35.20
C VAL A 12 -36.54 -19.82 35.81
N PRO A 13 -35.98 -18.79 36.48
CA PRO A 13 -36.76 -17.62 36.86
C PRO A 13 -36.89 -16.70 35.64
N THR A 14 -37.96 -16.92 34.89
CA THR A 14 -38.49 -15.98 33.90
C THR A 14 -38.95 -14.71 34.61
N SER A 15 -38.13 -13.66 34.55
CA SER A 15 -38.49 -12.22 34.49
C SER A 15 -37.41 -11.34 35.11
N VAL A 16 -36.21 -11.34 34.51
CA VAL A 16 -35.35 -10.15 34.62
C VAL A 16 -36.10 -9.05 33.88
N SER A 17 -36.72 -8.13 34.64
CA SER A 17 -37.44 -6.99 34.06
C SER A 17 -36.50 -6.23 33.12
N TYR A 18 -36.94 -6.04 31.88
CA TYR A 18 -36.22 -5.25 30.87
C TYR A 18 -35.84 -3.87 31.43
N ASP A 19 -36.67 -3.29 32.30
CA ASP A 19 -36.45 -1.99 32.92
C ASP A 19 -35.21 -1.96 33.84
N ALA A 20 -34.81 -3.09 34.45
CA ALA A 20 -33.61 -3.17 35.29
C ALA A 20 -32.31 -3.27 34.47
N LEU A 21 -32.39 -3.86 33.27
CA LEU A 21 -31.29 -3.85 32.29
C LEU A 21 -31.20 -2.50 31.57
N GLU A 22 -32.34 -1.84 31.35
CA GLU A 22 -32.40 -0.50 30.77
C GLU A 22 -31.89 0.58 31.75
N SER A 23 -32.21 0.48 33.04
CA SER A 23 -31.69 1.42 34.04
C SER A 23 -30.18 1.31 34.22
N THR A 24 -29.63 0.09 34.27
CA THR A 24 -28.18 -0.15 34.34
C THR A 24 -27.48 0.35 33.07
N SER A 25 -28.10 0.21 31.89
CA SER A 25 -27.55 0.74 30.64
C SER A 25 -27.77 2.25 30.45
N GLN A 26 -28.75 2.85 31.12
CA GLN A 26 -28.94 4.30 31.18
C GLN A 26 -27.98 4.97 32.17
N GLU A 27 -27.68 4.35 33.32
CA GLU A 27 -26.67 4.85 34.26
C GLU A 27 -25.25 4.77 33.67
N ILE A 28 -24.94 3.71 32.90
CA ILE A 28 -23.67 3.62 32.15
C ILE A 28 -23.60 4.65 31.01
N LYS A 29 -24.73 5.07 30.45
CA LYS A 29 -24.82 6.15 29.44
C LYS A 29 -24.74 7.56 30.05
N GLY A 30 -24.81 7.69 31.38
CA GLY A 30 -24.92 8.97 32.08
C GLY A 30 -23.64 9.80 32.21
N ASP A 31 -22.45 9.23 31.95
CA ASP A 31 -21.18 9.97 32.17
C ASP A 31 -20.14 9.83 31.05
N THR A 32 -20.50 9.25 29.91
CA THR A 32 -19.76 9.53 28.67
C THR A 32 -20.34 10.79 28.06
N LYS A 33 -19.90 11.96 28.57
CA LYS A 33 -19.90 13.18 27.76
C LYS A 33 -19.21 12.81 26.45
N GLY A 34 -20.02 12.54 25.41
CA GLY A 34 -19.51 12.22 24.09
C GLY A 34 -18.62 13.35 23.65
N GLU A 35 -17.31 13.14 23.69
CA GLU A 35 -16.39 13.86 22.82
C GLU A 35 -17.03 13.77 21.44
N LYS A 36 -17.41 14.93 20.88
CA LYS A 36 -17.88 14.99 19.50
C LYS A 36 -16.75 14.40 18.67
N SER A 37 -16.89 13.13 18.28
CA SER A 37 -15.97 12.43 17.39
C SER A 37 -15.81 13.32 16.16
N GLU A 38 -14.68 14.01 16.07
CA GLU A 38 -14.41 14.88 14.93
C GLU A 38 -14.47 14.00 13.68
N SER A 39 -15.23 14.47 12.68
CA SER A 39 -15.42 13.71 11.45
C SER A 39 -14.07 13.48 10.78
N LEU A 40 -13.68 12.21 10.62
CA LEU A 40 -12.43 11.81 9.97
C LEU A 40 -12.30 12.37 8.54
N PHE A 41 -13.42 12.52 7.83
CA PHE A 41 -13.44 13.12 6.48
C PHE A 41 -13.08 14.60 6.46
N LYS A 42 -13.25 15.31 7.59
CA LYS A 42 -12.83 16.71 7.75
C LYS A 42 -11.38 16.84 8.21
N ASN A 43 -10.75 15.74 8.65
CA ASN A 43 -9.35 15.71 9.06
C ASN A 43 -8.46 15.77 7.81
N TRP A 44 -8.06 16.97 7.42
CA TRP A 44 -7.23 17.20 6.23
C TRP A 44 -5.86 16.47 6.27
N PRO A 45 -5.10 16.46 7.39
CA PRO A 45 -3.90 15.64 7.52
C PRO A 45 -4.12 14.15 7.19
N LEU A 46 -5.22 13.57 7.67
CA LEU A 46 -5.58 12.19 7.37
C LEU A 46 -5.93 12.03 5.88
N MET A 47 -6.86 12.84 5.37
CA MET A 47 -7.37 12.71 4.01
C MET A 47 -6.29 12.96 2.94
N SER A 48 -5.40 13.92 3.15
CA SER A 48 -4.25 14.15 2.26
C SER A 48 -3.30 12.96 2.24
N SER A 49 -3.02 12.35 3.39
CA SER A 49 -2.18 11.14 3.46
C SER A 49 -2.86 9.91 2.83
N ILE A 50 -4.19 9.79 2.92
CA ILE A 50 -4.96 8.74 2.23
C ILE A 50 -4.90 8.93 0.72
N LEU A 51 -5.07 10.17 0.23
CA LEU A 51 -5.03 10.45 -1.20
C LEU A 51 -3.68 10.07 -1.83
N ILE A 52 -2.57 10.44 -1.17
CA ILE A 52 -1.22 10.08 -1.62
C ILE A 52 -1.02 8.57 -1.56
N TYR A 53 -1.51 7.92 -0.51
CA TYR A 53 -1.49 6.47 -0.39
C TYR A 53 -2.22 5.78 -1.53
N CYS A 54 -3.35 6.32 -1.99
CA CYS A 54 -4.09 5.81 -3.14
C CYS A 54 -3.28 5.91 -4.45
N VAL A 55 -2.60 7.05 -4.69
CA VAL A 55 -1.77 7.24 -5.89
C VAL A 55 -0.60 6.26 -5.92
N PHE A 56 0.16 6.14 -4.83
CA PHE A 56 1.26 5.18 -4.76
C PHE A 56 0.78 3.73 -4.83
N SER A 57 -0.38 3.41 -4.26
CA SER A 57 -0.95 2.06 -4.34
C SER A 57 -1.43 1.69 -5.75
N LEU A 58 -2.03 2.64 -6.47
CA LEU A 58 -2.36 2.48 -7.89
C LEU A 58 -1.09 2.23 -8.70
N HIS A 59 -0.06 3.06 -8.49
CA HIS A 59 1.23 2.91 -9.17
C HIS A 59 1.88 1.55 -8.89
N ASP A 60 1.93 1.13 -7.63
CA ASP A 60 2.46 -0.18 -7.20
C ASP A 60 1.73 -1.35 -7.85
N MET A 61 0.40 -1.28 -7.91
CA MET A 61 -0.41 -2.31 -8.57
C MET A 61 -0.19 -2.33 -10.09
N ALA A 62 -0.17 -1.15 -10.73
CA ALA A 62 0.11 -1.03 -12.16
C ALA A 62 1.51 -1.54 -12.49
N TYR A 63 2.53 -1.21 -11.68
CA TYR A 63 3.90 -1.72 -11.83
C TYR A 63 3.94 -3.25 -11.76
N THR A 64 3.27 -3.86 -10.78
CA THR A 64 3.29 -5.32 -10.61
C THR A 64 2.68 -6.04 -11.81
N GLU A 65 1.56 -5.52 -12.33
CA GLU A 65 0.93 -6.03 -13.55
C GLU A 65 1.86 -5.85 -14.76
N ILE A 66 2.35 -4.63 -14.97
CA ILE A 66 3.22 -4.26 -16.09
C ILE A 66 4.49 -5.10 -16.09
N PHE A 67 5.14 -5.25 -14.93
CA PHE A 67 6.36 -6.02 -14.80
C PHE A 67 6.14 -7.47 -15.25
N SER A 68 5.05 -8.08 -14.80
CA SER A 68 4.72 -9.46 -15.14
C SER A 68 4.44 -9.61 -16.64
N LEU A 69 3.59 -8.75 -17.20
CA LEU A 69 3.25 -8.78 -18.64
C LEU A 69 4.45 -8.46 -19.53
N TRP A 70 5.28 -7.48 -19.14
CA TRP A 70 6.48 -7.09 -19.88
C TRP A 70 7.55 -8.18 -19.84
N ALA A 71 7.78 -8.80 -18.68
CA ALA A 71 8.74 -9.87 -18.56
C ALA A 71 8.34 -11.10 -19.39
N GLU A 72 7.05 -11.48 -19.38
CA GLU A 72 6.56 -12.60 -20.20
C GLU A 72 6.44 -12.28 -21.69
N SER A 73 6.38 -11.00 -22.07
CA SER A 73 6.23 -10.60 -23.47
C SER A 73 7.42 -11.06 -24.32
N PRO A 74 7.19 -11.53 -25.57
CA PRO A 74 8.26 -11.90 -26.47
C PRO A 74 9.25 -10.77 -26.76
N ARG A 75 10.52 -11.11 -27.01
CA ARG A 75 11.58 -10.13 -27.34
C ARG A 75 11.23 -9.22 -28.50
N ARG A 76 10.51 -9.72 -29.51
CA ARG A 76 10.05 -8.92 -30.68
C ARG A 76 9.11 -7.76 -30.30
N LEU A 77 8.49 -7.82 -29.12
CA LEU A 77 7.59 -6.80 -28.58
C LEU A 77 8.25 -5.95 -27.48
N GLY A 78 9.57 -6.07 -27.30
CA GLY A 78 10.32 -5.34 -26.28
C GLY A 78 10.26 -5.95 -24.87
N GLY A 79 9.74 -7.18 -24.74
CA GLY A 79 9.71 -7.93 -23.47
C GLY A 79 10.93 -8.82 -23.26
N LEU A 80 10.91 -9.67 -22.22
CA LEU A 80 12.06 -10.49 -21.84
C LEU A 80 11.99 -11.95 -22.32
N ASP A 81 10.84 -12.41 -22.81
CA ASP A 81 10.54 -13.80 -23.17
C ASP A 81 10.71 -14.77 -21.98
N TYR A 82 10.40 -14.30 -20.76
CA TYR A 82 10.42 -15.11 -19.55
C TYR A 82 9.17 -16.01 -19.49
N LYS A 83 9.29 -17.16 -18.83
CA LYS A 83 8.11 -17.94 -18.47
C LYS A 83 7.49 -17.38 -17.20
N THR A 84 6.20 -17.62 -16.98
CA THR A 84 5.49 -17.24 -15.75
C THR A 84 6.20 -17.75 -14.49
N ASN A 85 6.82 -18.93 -14.54
CA ASN A 85 7.60 -19.46 -13.42
C ASN A 85 8.85 -18.62 -13.11
N ASP A 86 9.53 -18.10 -14.14
CA ASP A 86 10.71 -17.26 -13.96
C ASP A 86 10.31 -15.91 -13.33
N VAL A 87 9.20 -15.33 -13.78
CA VAL A 87 8.62 -14.11 -13.18
C VAL A 87 8.25 -14.36 -11.72
N GLY A 88 7.56 -15.46 -11.44
CA GLY A 88 7.21 -15.88 -10.09
C GLY A 88 8.43 -16.01 -9.17
N MET A 89 9.54 -16.55 -9.69
CA MET A 89 10.79 -16.66 -8.93
C MET A 89 11.38 -15.29 -8.59
N VAL A 90 11.42 -14.36 -9.55
CA VAL A 90 11.91 -12.99 -9.31
C VAL A 90 11.06 -12.28 -8.23
N LEU A 91 9.74 -12.42 -8.31
CA LEU A 91 8.81 -11.85 -7.33
C LEU A 91 8.95 -12.50 -5.96
N ALA A 92 9.17 -13.83 -5.89
CA ALA A 92 9.39 -14.54 -4.64
C ALA A 92 10.69 -14.11 -3.94
N ILE A 93 11.79 -14.00 -4.69
CA ILE A 93 13.07 -13.47 -4.18
C ILE A 93 12.89 -12.03 -3.68
N SER A 94 12.20 -11.20 -4.46
CA SER A 94 11.90 -9.82 -4.09
C SER A 94 11.07 -9.75 -2.79
N GLY A 95 10.04 -10.59 -2.66
CA GLY A 95 9.18 -10.67 -1.48
C GLY A 95 9.92 -11.17 -0.23
N ALA A 96 10.80 -12.16 -0.36
CA ALA A 96 11.62 -12.61 0.76
C ALA A 96 12.58 -11.51 1.25
N GLY A 97 13.27 -10.83 0.33
CA GLY A 97 14.15 -9.72 0.67
C GLY A 97 13.39 -8.51 1.25
N LEU A 98 12.18 -8.26 0.75
CA LEU A 98 11.27 -7.25 1.28
C LEU A 98 10.96 -7.47 2.77
N LEU A 99 10.62 -8.71 3.15
CA LEU A 99 10.30 -9.04 4.55
C LEU A 99 11.49 -8.79 5.48
N VAL A 100 12.70 -9.15 5.03
CA VAL A 100 13.94 -8.89 5.78
C VAL A 100 14.16 -7.39 5.93
N PHE A 101 14.03 -6.62 4.85
CA PHE A 101 14.18 -5.16 4.87
C PHE A 101 13.18 -4.51 5.83
N GLN A 102 11.90 -4.87 5.70
CA GLN A 102 10.81 -4.27 6.45
C GLN A 102 10.91 -4.54 7.95
N THR A 103 11.42 -5.71 8.33
CA THR A 103 11.54 -6.10 9.74
C THR A 103 12.79 -5.47 10.39
N LEU A 104 13.92 -5.46 9.69
CA LEU A 104 15.21 -5.10 10.30
C LEU A 104 15.65 -3.66 10.01
N PHE A 105 15.38 -3.16 8.81
CA PHE A 105 15.98 -1.92 8.31
C PHE A 105 15.00 -0.75 8.24
N PHE A 106 13.72 -1.00 7.94
CA PHE A 106 12.72 0.06 7.88
C PHE A 106 12.51 0.80 9.22
N PRO A 107 12.37 0.12 10.39
CA PRO A 107 12.13 0.81 11.66
C PRO A 107 13.23 1.82 12.07
N PRO A 108 14.55 1.48 12.02
CA PRO A 108 15.57 2.47 12.32
C PRO A 108 15.61 3.60 11.28
N LEU A 109 15.36 3.30 10.00
CA LEU A 109 15.33 4.30 8.94
C LEU A 109 14.21 5.32 9.14
N GLU A 110 12.99 4.87 9.47
CA GLU A 110 11.86 5.76 9.78
C GLU A 110 12.14 6.62 11.01
N LYS A 111 12.76 6.06 12.05
CA LYS A 111 13.11 6.81 13.27
C LYS A 111 14.09 7.94 13.00
N ILE A 112 15.02 7.76 12.06
CA ILE A 112 16.04 8.77 11.72
C ILE A 112 15.47 9.85 10.79
N MET A 113 14.75 9.45 9.74
CA MET A 113 14.34 10.37 8.67
C MET A 113 12.94 10.96 8.89
N GLY A 114 12.08 10.28 9.64
CA GLY A 114 10.65 10.55 9.69
C GLY A 114 9.90 10.11 8.43
N PRO A 115 8.57 9.99 8.51
CA PRO A 115 7.77 9.33 7.48
C PRO A 115 7.57 10.18 6.21
N ILE A 116 7.66 11.51 6.28
CA ILE A 116 7.56 12.35 5.07
C ILE A 116 8.86 12.30 4.26
N LEU A 117 10.01 12.48 4.93
CA LEU A 117 11.29 12.54 4.23
C LEU A 117 11.62 11.20 3.60
N ILE A 118 11.36 10.08 4.29
CA ILE A 118 11.53 8.74 3.72
C ILE A 118 10.66 8.56 2.47
N CYS A 119 9.37 8.93 2.49
CA CYS A 119 8.51 8.82 1.30
C CYS A 119 9.07 9.62 0.11
N ARG A 120 9.56 10.83 0.36
CA ARG A 120 10.16 11.69 -0.67
C ARG A 120 11.44 11.11 -1.26
N VAL A 121 12.39 10.76 -0.40
CA VAL A 121 13.70 10.28 -0.83
C VAL A 121 13.55 8.96 -1.58
N LEU A 122 12.76 8.02 -1.05
CA LEU A 122 12.55 6.73 -1.70
C LEU A 122 11.78 6.88 -3.03
N GLY A 123 10.79 7.77 -3.10
CA GLY A 123 10.09 8.06 -4.36
C GLY A 123 11.00 8.71 -5.41
N ILE A 124 11.90 9.61 -5.01
CA ILE A 124 12.90 10.21 -5.92
C ILE A 124 13.88 9.15 -6.43
N ILE A 125 14.34 8.23 -5.57
CA ILE A 125 15.25 7.13 -5.95
C ILE A 125 14.56 6.10 -6.84
N SER A 126 13.25 5.89 -6.65
CA SER A 126 12.42 4.98 -7.44
C SER A 126 12.33 5.40 -8.91
N ILE A 127 12.42 6.69 -9.21
CA ILE A 127 12.35 7.22 -10.59
C ILE A 127 13.51 6.73 -11.49
N PRO A 128 14.79 7.00 -11.19
CA PRO A 128 15.90 6.52 -12.01
C PRO A 128 15.99 4.99 -12.01
N LEU A 129 15.59 4.33 -10.90
CA LEU A 129 15.48 2.87 -10.87
C LEU A 129 14.48 2.38 -11.91
N LEU A 130 13.29 2.96 -11.97
CA LEU A 130 12.27 2.52 -12.91
C LEU A 130 12.64 2.86 -14.37
N ALA A 131 13.27 4.01 -14.60
CA ALA A 131 13.84 4.35 -15.91
C ALA A 131 14.91 3.35 -16.37
N SER A 132 15.62 2.70 -15.43
CA SER A 132 16.64 1.70 -15.75
C SER A 132 16.09 0.39 -16.33
N TYR A 133 14.80 0.07 -16.12
CA TYR A 133 14.22 -1.22 -16.53
C TYR A 133 14.29 -1.45 -18.03
N HIS A 134 14.10 -0.40 -18.83
CA HIS A 134 14.27 -0.50 -20.28
C HIS A 134 15.68 -0.98 -20.64
N TYR A 135 16.71 -0.35 -20.06
CA TYR A 135 18.11 -0.71 -20.32
C TYR A 135 18.46 -2.10 -19.79
N ILE A 136 17.90 -2.49 -18.63
CA ILE A 136 18.01 -3.86 -18.12
C ILE A 136 17.42 -4.85 -19.14
N GLY A 137 16.29 -4.54 -19.75
CA GLY A 137 15.63 -5.39 -20.73
C GLY A 137 16.39 -5.60 -22.03
N LEU A 138 17.32 -4.70 -22.38
CA LEU A 138 18.23 -4.87 -23.51
C LEU A 138 19.31 -5.94 -23.27
N LEU A 139 19.52 -6.35 -22.01
CA LEU A 139 20.44 -7.41 -21.66
C LEU A 139 19.84 -8.80 -21.96
N SER A 140 20.72 -9.80 -21.99
CA SER A 140 20.36 -11.21 -22.17
C SER A 140 21.18 -12.11 -21.24
N GLY A 141 20.65 -13.28 -20.90
CA GLY A 141 21.36 -14.29 -20.11
C GLY A 141 21.56 -13.91 -18.65
N ILE A 142 22.71 -14.24 -18.08
CA ILE A 142 23.02 -14.08 -16.65
C ILE A 142 22.95 -12.61 -16.18
N PRO A 143 23.53 -11.62 -16.88
CA PRO A 143 23.47 -10.22 -16.45
C PRO A 143 22.04 -9.69 -16.32
N LEU A 144 21.15 -10.07 -17.25
CA LEU A 144 19.73 -9.72 -17.18
C LEU A 144 19.10 -10.28 -15.90
N SER A 145 19.28 -11.58 -15.64
CA SER A 145 18.68 -12.23 -14.48
C SER A 145 19.12 -11.60 -13.16
N ILE A 146 20.43 -11.35 -13.00
CA ILE A 146 20.98 -10.72 -11.79
C ILE A 146 20.41 -9.30 -11.62
N LEU A 147 20.52 -8.48 -12.66
CA LEU A 147 20.17 -7.06 -12.56
C LEU A 147 18.66 -6.85 -12.41
N LEU A 148 17.85 -7.70 -13.04
CA LEU A 148 16.39 -7.70 -12.90
C LEU A 148 15.95 -8.09 -11.49
N ASN A 149 16.58 -9.10 -10.88
CA ASN A 149 16.29 -9.49 -9.49
C ASN A 149 16.64 -8.36 -8.51
N ILE A 150 17.81 -7.74 -8.67
CA ILE A 150 18.23 -6.61 -7.85
C ILE A 150 17.27 -5.43 -8.02
N ALA A 151 16.93 -5.08 -9.26
CA ALA A 151 16.03 -3.96 -9.55
C ALA A 151 14.62 -4.22 -8.99
N SER A 152 14.08 -5.43 -9.19
CA SER A 152 12.78 -5.84 -8.66
C SER A 152 12.75 -5.80 -7.13
N LEU A 153 13.78 -6.35 -6.47
CA LEU A 153 13.89 -6.29 -5.01
C LEU A 153 13.92 -4.84 -4.53
N LEU A 154 14.79 -4.02 -5.12
CA LEU A 154 14.92 -2.62 -4.72
C LEU A 154 13.60 -1.87 -4.94
N LYS A 155 12.92 -2.07 -6.08
CA LYS A 155 11.64 -1.41 -6.35
C LYS A 155 10.57 -1.82 -5.34
N ASN A 156 10.48 -3.10 -4.98
CA ASN A 156 9.55 -3.57 -3.94
C ASN A 156 9.86 -2.94 -2.58
N VAL A 157 11.14 -2.91 -2.18
CA VAL A 157 11.60 -2.29 -0.93
C VAL A 157 11.24 -0.81 -0.87
N LEU A 158 11.53 -0.05 -1.93
CA LEU A 158 11.20 1.36 -2.01
C LEU A 158 9.68 1.58 -1.92
N SER A 159 8.91 0.81 -2.68
CA SER A 159 7.44 0.94 -2.76
C SER A 159 6.80 0.67 -1.40
N ILE A 160 7.09 -0.47 -0.76
CA ILE A 160 6.46 -0.79 0.53
C ILE A 160 6.86 0.17 1.64
N SER A 161 8.09 0.71 1.58
CA SER A 161 8.58 1.66 2.56
C SER A 161 7.82 2.99 2.47
N ILE A 162 7.53 3.46 1.26
CA ILE A 162 6.67 4.64 1.02
C ILE A 162 5.26 4.37 1.59
N ILE A 163 4.67 3.23 1.25
CA ILE A 163 3.34 2.83 1.73
C ILE A 163 3.30 2.78 3.27
N THR A 164 4.33 2.19 3.89
CA THR A 164 4.41 2.10 5.35
C THR A 164 4.57 3.47 5.99
N GLY A 165 5.39 4.36 5.41
CA GLY A 165 5.52 5.75 5.87
C GLY A 165 4.19 6.51 5.83
N LEU A 166 3.41 6.34 4.76
CA LEU A 166 2.07 6.94 4.64
C LEU A 166 1.09 6.36 5.66
N PHE A 167 1.16 5.05 5.93
CA PHE A 167 0.33 4.43 6.96
C PHE A 167 0.67 4.95 8.37
N ILE A 168 1.96 5.20 8.65
CA ILE A 168 2.39 5.85 9.90
C ILE A 168 1.83 7.27 10.00
N LEU A 169 1.85 8.05 8.91
CA LEU A 169 1.26 9.39 8.87
C LEU A 169 -0.25 9.38 9.16
N GLN A 170 -0.99 8.47 8.54
CA GLN A 170 -2.43 8.30 8.78
C GLN A 170 -2.71 8.00 10.26
N ASN A 171 -1.94 7.09 10.87
CA ASN A 171 -2.10 6.74 12.28
C ASN A 171 -1.66 7.87 13.25
N ARG A 172 -0.76 8.77 12.83
CA ARG A 172 -0.37 9.97 13.58
C ARG A 172 -1.38 11.12 13.42
N ALA A 173 -2.16 11.13 12.34
CA ALA A 173 -3.16 12.15 12.06
C ALA A 173 -4.43 12.02 12.92
N VAL A 174 -4.65 10.88 13.58
CA VAL A 174 -5.86 10.60 14.38
C VAL A 174 -5.52 10.11 15.78
N ASP A 175 -6.48 10.24 16.69
CA ASP A 175 -6.36 9.69 18.04
C ASP A 175 -6.55 8.17 18.05
N GLN A 176 -6.00 7.50 19.07
CA GLN A 176 -5.91 6.04 19.10
C GLN A 176 -7.27 5.34 18.98
N HIS A 177 -8.33 5.91 19.57
CA HIS A 177 -9.68 5.36 19.50
C HIS A 177 -10.29 5.42 18.10
N GLN A 178 -9.83 6.31 17.21
CA GLN A 178 -10.33 6.46 15.84
C GLN A 178 -9.48 5.72 14.79
N ARG A 179 -8.31 5.16 15.17
CA ARG A 179 -7.38 4.53 14.22
C ARG A 179 -8.01 3.39 13.42
N GLY A 180 -8.89 2.61 14.04
CA GLY A 180 -9.61 1.53 13.35
C GLY A 180 -10.48 2.06 12.20
N ALA A 181 -11.28 3.09 12.48
CA ALA A 181 -12.12 3.73 11.46
C ALA A 181 -11.29 4.45 10.38
N ALA A 182 -10.21 5.15 10.77
CA ALA A 182 -9.32 5.83 9.85
C ALA A 182 -8.63 4.84 8.89
N ASN A 183 -8.11 3.73 9.41
CA ASN A 183 -7.50 2.67 8.60
C ASN A 183 -8.53 1.99 7.70
N GLY A 184 -9.76 1.80 8.18
CA GLY A 184 -10.87 1.28 7.35
C GLY A 184 -11.14 2.18 6.14
N ILE A 185 -11.30 3.49 6.36
CA ILE A 185 -11.46 4.48 5.28
C ILE A 185 -10.26 4.43 4.32
N ALA A 186 -9.03 4.47 4.86
CA ALA A 186 -7.82 4.43 4.06
C ALA A 186 -7.75 3.18 3.17
N MET A 187 -8.07 2.00 3.72
CA MET A 187 -8.06 0.75 2.97
C MET A 187 -9.15 0.69 1.90
N THR A 188 -10.35 1.22 2.15
CA THR A 188 -11.43 1.28 1.15
C THR A 188 -11.06 2.18 -0.04
N PHE A 189 -10.52 3.38 0.22
CA PHE A 189 -10.08 4.28 -0.86
C PHE A 189 -8.91 3.67 -1.64
N MET A 190 -7.91 3.16 -0.93
CA MET A 190 -6.74 2.55 -1.55
C MET A 190 -7.12 1.34 -2.42
N SER A 191 -7.98 0.44 -1.95
CA SER A 191 -8.35 -0.77 -2.69
C SER A 191 -9.10 -0.44 -3.98
N THR A 192 -9.96 0.59 -3.95
CA THR A 192 -10.64 1.11 -5.14
C THR A 192 -9.64 1.57 -6.19
N PHE A 193 -8.57 2.26 -5.77
CA PHE A 193 -7.50 2.69 -6.67
C PHE A 193 -6.67 1.50 -7.19
N LYS A 194 -6.29 0.55 -6.32
CA LYS A 194 -5.55 -0.65 -6.76
C LYS A 194 -6.34 -1.46 -7.79
N ALA A 195 -7.66 -1.54 -7.67
CA ALA A 195 -8.50 -2.26 -8.62
C ALA A 195 -8.37 -1.75 -10.08
N ILE A 196 -7.99 -0.48 -10.28
CA ILE A 196 -7.79 0.14 -11.60
C ILE A 196 -6.39 -0.20 -12.18
N GLY A 197 -5.44 -0.57 -11.33
CA GLY A 197 -4.04 -0.82 -11.68
C GLY A 197 -3.88 -1.84 -12.82
N PRO A 198 -4.45 -3.06 -12.71
CA PRO A 198 -4.28 -4.08 -13.74
C PRO A 198 -4.83 -3.67 -15.11
N VAL A 199 -6.03 -3.05 -15.12
CA VAL A 199 -6.67 -2.59 -16.35
C VAL A 199 -5.81 -1.54 -17.06
N THR A 200 -5.33 -0.54 -16.30
CA THR A 200 -4.48 0.52 -16.87
C THR A 200 -3.11 0.00 -17.29
N GLY A 201 -2.51 -0.90 -16.52
CA GLY A 201 -1.24 -1.55 -16.86
C GLY A 201 -1.33 -2.38 -18.14
N GLY A 202 -2.36 -3.21 -18.29
CA GLY A 202 -2.59 -4.02 -19.48
C GLY A 202 -2.84 -3.18 -20.74
N ILE A 203 -3.63 -2.10 -20.63
CA ILE A 203 -3.84 -1.14 -21.73
C ILE A 203 -2.51 -0.49 -22.13
N LEU A 204 -1.72 -0.05 -21.15
CA LEU A 204 -0.46 0.64 -21.37
C LEU A 204 0.57 -0.27 -22.08
N ILE A 205 0.69 -1.53 -21.64
CA ILE A 205 1.53 -2.54 -22.32
C ILE A 205 1.02 -2.84 -23.72
N SER A 206 -0.28 -3.06 -23.89
CA SER A 206 -0.85 -3.35 -25.21
C SER A 206 -0.63 -2.20 -26.21
N TRP A 207 -0.68 -0.96 -25.72
CA TRP A 207 -0.40 0.22 -26.52
C TRP A 207 1.09 0.37 -26.84
N SER A 208 1.98 0.10 -25.88
CA SER A 208 3.42 0.19 -26.08
C SER A 208 3.94 -0.82 -27.11
N GLN A 209 3.40 -2.04 -27.10
CA GLN A 209 3.74 -3.08 -28.08
C GLN A 209 3.39 -2.70 -29.52
N LYS A 210 2.40 -1.82 -29.74
CA LYS A 210 2.04 -1.31 -31.09
C LYS A 210 2.98 -0.22 -31.59
N ARG A 211 3.86 0.32 -30.74
CA ARG A 211 4.68 1.51 -31.01
C ARG A 211 6.17 1.28 -30.83
N GLN A 212 6.64 0.06 -31.12
CA GLN A 212 8.07 -0.31 -31.00
C GLN A 212 8.99 0.55 -31.88
N HIS A 213 8.50 1.07 -33.00
CA HIS A 213 9.28 1.88 -33.95
C HIS A 213 9.00 3.39 -33.86
N ALA A 214 8.41 3.86 -32.76
CA ALA A 214 8.19 5.29 -32.57
C ALA A 214 9.51 6.05 -32.35
N GLN A 215 9.62 7.27 -32.90
CA GLN A 215 10.82 8.10 -32.75
C GLN A 215 10.99 8.69 -31.34
N PHE A 216 9.90 8.81 -30.59
CA PHE A 216 9.90 9.33 -29.22
C PHE A 216 9.35 8.26 -28.28
N LEU A 217 10.16 7.86 -27.30
CA LEU A 217 9.86 6.82 -26.30
C LEU A 217 9.26 5.55 -26.93
N PRO A 218 10.04 4.78 -27.71
CA PRO A 218 9.58 3.54 -28.31
C PRO A 218 9.23 2.48 -27.27
N GLY A 219 8.14 1.75 -27.54
CA GLY A 219 7.83 0.52 -26.82
C GLY A 219 7.77 0.68 -25.29
N ASP A 220 8.47 -0.21 -24.60
CA ASP A 220 8.53 -0.30 -23.15
C ASP A 220 9.09 0.97 -22.46
N GLN A 221 9.91 1.78 -23.15
CA GLN A 221 10.33 3.09 -22.63
C GLN A 221 9.14 3.98 -22.28
N MET A 222 8.08 3.95 -23.10
CA MET A 222 6.87 4.72 -22.85
C MET A 222 6.15 4.26 -21.58
N VAL A 223 6.16 2.94 -21.32
CA VAL A 223 5.53 2.34 -20.15
C VAL A 223 6.22 2.82 -18.88
N PHE A 224 7.54 2.65 -18.82
CA PHE A 224 8.32 3.08 -17.66
C PHE A 224 8.35 4.61 -17.52
N PHE A 225 8.27 5.36 -18.62
CA PHE A 225 8.10 6.81 -18.57
C PHE A 225 6.78 7.23 -17.93
N ILE A 226 5.65 6.62 -18.32
CA ILE A 226 4.34 6.95 -17.74
C ILE A 226 4.30 6.57 -16.25
N LEU A 227 4.83 5.42 -15.88
CA LEU A 227 4.95 5.06 -14.47
C LEU A 227 5.82 6.07 -13.70
N ASN A 228 6.95 6.52 -14.26
CA ASN A 228 7.78 7.56 -13.68
C ASN A 228 7.04 8.89 -13.50
N VAL A 229 6.19 9.28 -14.44
CA VAL A 229 5.36 10.49 -14.32
C VAL A 229 4.38 10.35 -13.15
N ILE A 230 3.73 9.19 -13.01
CA ILE A 230 2.80 8.94 -11.90
C ILE A 230 3.55 8.94 -10.55
N GLU A 231 4.72 8.30 -10.48
CA GLU A 231 5.59 8.32 -9.29
C GLU A 231 6.01 9.76 -8.95
N ALA A 232 6.42 10.55 -9.95
CA ALA A 232 6.81 11.95 -9.76
C ALA A 232 5.63 12.80 -9.26
N ILE A 233 4.41 12.58 -9.77
CA ILE A 233 3.19 13.22 -9.24
C ILE A 233 3.00 12.81 -7.77
N GLY A 234 3.12 11.52 -7.44
CA GLY A 234 3.04 11.03 -6.06
C GLY A 234 4.04 11.72 -5.13
N VAL A 235 5.29 11.86 -5.57
CA VAL A 235 6.36 12.59 -4.85
C VAL A 235 6.01 14.07 -4.69
N LEU A 236 5.55 14.74 -5.75
CA LEU A 236 5.16 16.16 -5.71
C LEU A 236 4.00 16.39 -4.73
N MET A 237 3.05 15.46 -4.65
CA MET A 237 1.93 15.53 -3.70
C MET A 237 2.39 15.44 -2.23
N THR A 238 3.59 14.94 -1.96
CA THR A 238 4.13 14.97 -0.59
C THR A 238 4.60 16.37 -0.16
N ILE A 239 4.69 17.34 -1.08
CA ILE A 239 5.16 18.71 -0.80
C ILE A 239 4.01 19.55 -0.22
N LYS A 240 4.33 20.51 0.66
CA LYS A 240 3.34 21.49 1.15
C LYS A 240 2.83 22.35 -0.01
N PRO A 241 1.52 22.63 -0.12
CA PRO A 241 0.49 22.51 0.92
C PRO A 241 -0.32 21.20 0.93
N ILE A 242 0.01 20.24 0.06
CA ILE A 242 -0.84 19.05 -0.16
C ILE A 242 -0.77 18.11 1.04
N LEU A 243 0.43 17.63 1.39
CA LEU A 243 0.64 16.81 2.58
C LEU A 243 0.85 17.69 3.81
N VAL A 244 -0.07 17.59 4.77
CA VAL A 244 -0.05 18.35 6.01
C VAL A 244 0.09 17.40 7.19
N GLU A 245 1.06 17.66 8.07
CA GLU A 245 1.14 16.93 9.34
C GLU A 245 0.20 17.56 10.37
N ARG A 246 -0.41 16.73 11.20
CA ARG A 246 -1.12 17.19 12.40
C ARG A 246 -0.12 17.93 13.28
N ARG A 247 -0.33 19.23 13.51
CA ARG A 247 0.43 19.96 14.54
C ARG A 247 0.04 19.35 15.89
N ARG A 248 1.05 18.89 16.63
CA ARG A 248 0.88 18.55 18.05
C ARG A 248 0.80 19.83 18.87
#